data_AF-A0A952FUR1-F1
#
_entry.id   AF-A0A952FUR1-F1
#
_cell.length_a   1.000
_cell.length_b   1.000
_cell.length_c   1.000
_cell.angle_alpha   90.00
_cell.angle_beta   90.00
_cell.angle_gamma   90.00
#
_symmetry.space_group_name_H-M   'P 1'
#
loop_
_entity.id
_entity.type
_entity.pdbx_description
1 polymer ?
#
loop_
_entity_poly.entity_id
_entity_poly.type
_entity_poly.pdbx_seq_one_letter_code
_entity_poly.pdbx_strand_id
1 'polypeptide(L)'
;MKRLQETPRNSREAARSRQVANALLQALKPLGTLVLATVLCLLAATTPAAADEQRLSQGWLFSKGEVKGGETPTLDERGWKSVTVPHDWSIMDQRDGAGPFDRRATAGQ
;
A
#
# COMPACT_ATOMS: atom_id res chain seq x y z
N MET A 1 -70.82 36.58 -38.88
CA MET A 1 -69.63 36.57 -38.01
C MET A 1 -69.66 35.32 -37.13
N LYS A 2 -68.85 34.29 -37.39
CA LYS A 2 -68.64 33.14 -36.48
C LYS A 2 -67.16 33.11 -36.11
N ARG A 3 -66.86 33.39 -34.84
CA ARG A 3 -65.51 33.33 -34.26
C ARG A 3 -65.23 31.87 -33.91
N LEU A 4 -64.24 31.27 -34.56
CA LEU A 4 -63.74 29.91 -34.28
C LEU A 4 -63.16 29.88 -32.86
N GLN A 5 -63.80 29.13 -31.97
CA GLN A 5 -63.24 28.77 -30.67
C GLN A 5 -62.57 27.39 -30.79
N GLU A 6 -61.27 27.40 -31.03
CA GLU A 6 -60.35 26.30 -30.74
C GLU A 6 -59.40 26.85 -29.66
N THR A 7 -59.00 26.22 -28.54
CA THR A 7 -58.94 24.84 -28.06
C THR A 7 -58.53 24.87 -26.57
N PRO A 8 -59.12 24.05 -25.68
CA PRO A 8 -58.49 23.67 -24.41
C PRO A 8 -58.08 22.18 -24.38
N ARG A 9 -58.69 21.35 -25.24
CA ARG A 9 -58.48 19.90 -25.30
C ARG A 9 -57.13 19.52 -25.93
N ASN A 10 -56.75 20.20 -27.02
CA ASN A 10 -55.50 19.96 -27.74
C ASN A 10 -54.25 20.23 -26.87
N SER A 11 -54.28 21.28 -26.04
CA SER A 11 -53.17 21.63 -25.13
C SER A 11 -52.96 20.60 -24.01
N ARG A 12 -54.05 20.01 -23.50
CA ARG A 12 -53.99 18.98 -22.45
C ARG A 12 -53.47 17.65 -23.00
N GLU A 13 -53.88 17.27 -24.20
CA GLU A 13 -53.38 16.07 -24.88
C GLU A 13 -51.90 16.22 -25.23
N ALA A 14 -51.46 17.37 -25.76
CA ALA A 14 -50.05 17.66 -26.01
C ALA A 14 -49.19 17.65 -24.74
N ALA A 15 -49.71 18.19 -23.62
CA ALA A 15 -49.01 18.16 -22.33
C ALA A 15 -48.89 16.72 -21.78
N ARG A 16 -49.94 15.90 -21.89
CA ARG A 16 -49.93 14.49 -21.50
C ARG A 16 -48.93 13.68 -22.34
N SER A 17 -48.90 13.88 -23.65
CA SER A 17 -47.94 13.20 -24.54
C SER A 17 -46.49 13.57 -24.20
N ARG A 18 -46.21 14.85 -23.90
CA ARG A 18 -44.88 15.29 -23.43
C ARG A 18 -44.52 14.72 -22.07
N GLN A 19 -45.49 14.62 -21.14
CA GLN A 19 -45.28 14.03 -19.82
C GLN A 19 -44.99 12.53 -19.89
N VAL A 20 -45.68 11.78 -20.75
CA VAL A 20 -45.43 10.35 -20.97
C VAL A 20 -44.05 10.14 -21.61
N ALA A 21 -43.70 10.91 -22.64
CA ALA A 21 -42.38 10.83 -23.26
C ALA A 21 -41.26 11.16 -22.25
N ASN A 22 -41.44 12.19 -21.41
CA ASN A 22 -40.46 12.55 -20.39
C ASN A 22 -40.38 11.49 -19.27
N ALA A 23 -41.50 10.88 -18.87
CA ALA A 23 -41.53 9.78 -17.91
C ALA A 23 -40.82 8.52 -18.44
N LEU A 24 -41.01 8.19 -19.72
CA LEU A 24 -40.31 7.08 -20.37
C LEU A 24 -38.80 7.35 -20.49
N LEU A 25 -38.41 8.57 -20.87
CA LEU A 25 -37.00 9.00 -20.89
C LEU A 25 -36.37 9.01 -19.49
N GLN A 26 -37.16 9.27 -18.43
CA GLN A 26 -36.70 9.22 -17.05
C GLN A 26 -36.55 7.79 -16.52
N ALA A 27 -37.37 6.85 -16.97
CA ALA A 27 -37.32 5.45 -16.56
C ALA A 27 -36.10 4.67 -17.09
N LEU A 28 -35.41 5.19 -18.12
CA LEU A 28 -34.19 4.60 -18.71
C LEU A 28 -32.88 5.07 -18.03
N LYS A 29 -32.94 6.18 -17.26
CA LYS A 29 -31.80 6.74 -16.50
C LYS A 29 -31.23 5.84 -15.40
N PRO A 30 -32.02 5.10 -14.59
CA PRO A 30 -31.46 4.30 -13.49
C PRO A 30 -30.57 3.16 -14.00
N LEU A 31 -30.82 2.66 -15.22
CA LEU A 31 -29.97 1.63 -15.83
C LEU A 31 -28.58 2.17 -16.18
N GLY A 32 -28.51 3.38 -16.75
CA GLY A 32 -27.24 4.05 -17.05
C GLY A 32 -26.46 4.39 -15.78
N THR A 33 -27.15 4.85 -14.73
CA THR A 33 -26.54 5.13 -13.43
C THR A 33 -26.01 3.86 -12.76
N LEU A 34 -26.74 2.74 -12.84
CA LEU A 34 -26.32 1.48 -12.24
C LEU A 34 -25.12 0.86 -12.98
N VAL A 35 -25.11 0.91 -14.31
CA VAL A 35 -23.95 0.46 -15.12
C VAL A 35 -22.73 1.30 -14.80
N LEU A 36 -22.87 2.63 -14.75
CA LEU A 36 -21.76 3.53 -14.41
C LEU A 36 -21.24 3.26 -12.98
N ALA A 37 -22.13 3.11 -12.00
CA ALA A 37 -21.74 2.78 -10.63
C ALA A 37 -21.02 1.44 -10.53
N THR A 38 -21.49 0.42 -11.28
CA THR A 38 -20.87 -0.91 -11.30
C THR A 38 -19.49 -0.88 -11.94
N VAL A 39 -19.33 -0.16 -13.05
CA VAL A 39 -18.03 0.05 -13.70
C VAL A 39 -17.07 0.78 -12.75
N LEU A 40 -17.52 1.85 -12.08
CA LEU A 40 -16.71 2.58 -11.10
C LEU A 40 -16.30 1.70 -9.92
N CYS A 41 -17.20 0.86 -9.39
CA CYS A 41 -16.87 -0.08 -8.33
C CYS A 41 -15.85 -1.14 -8.76
N LEU A 42 -15.95 -1.67 -9.97
CA LEU A 42 -15.00 -2.64 -10.50
C LEU A 42 -13.61 -2.02 -10.73
N LEU A 43 -13.54 -0.77 -11.19
CA LEU A 43 -12.28 -0.04 -11.32
C LEU A 43 -11.63 0.29 -9.97
N ALA A 44 -12.43 0.49 -8.92
CA ALA A 44 -11.92 0.80 -7.58
C ALA A 44 -11.39 -0.45 -6.83
N ALA A 45 -11.78 -1.66 -7.24
CA ALA A 45 -11.44 -2.90 -6.56
C ALA A 45 -10.02 -3.43 -6.84
N THR A 46 -9.26 -2.80 -7.74
CA THR A 46 -7.93 -3.29 -8.17
C THR A 46 -6.79 -2.61 -7.40
N THR A 47 -6.84 -2.60 -6.07
CA THR A 47 -5.70 -2.15 -5.26
C THR A 47 -4.75 -3.32 -5.01
N PRO A 48 -3.49 -3.28 -5.49
CA PRO A 48 -2.51 -4.30 -5.14
C PRO A 48 -2.25 -4.26 -3.63
N ALA A 49 -2.12 -5.42 -3.00
CA ALA A 49 -1.62 -5.49 -1.63
C ALA A 49 -0.15 -5.03 -1.64
N ALA A 50 0.12 -3.86 -1.06
CA ALA A 50 1.47 -3.40 -0.84
C ALA A 50 2.03 -4.08 0.42
N ALA A 51 3.10 -4.85 0.27
CA ALA A 51 3.90 -5.28 1.41
C ALA A 51 4.84 -4.12 1.79
N ASP A 52 4.90 -3.79 3.07
CA ASP A 52 5.90 -2.87 3.59
C ASP A 52 7.23 -3.63 3.73
N GLU A 53 8.24 -3.19 3.00
CA GLU A 53 9.59 -3.75 3.11
C GLU A 53 10.45 -2.80 3.93
N GLN A 54 10.78 -3.21 5.16
CA GLN A 54 11.69 -2.46 6.00
C GLN A 54 13.07 -3.12 6.05
N ARG A 55 14.10 -2.35 5.72
CA ARG A 55 15.49 -2.82 5.86
C ARG A 55 15.88 -2.84 7.33
N LEU A 56 16.17 -4.04 7.85
CA LEU A 56 16.65 -4.24 9.23
C LEU A 56 18.19 -4.33 9.29
N SER A 57 18.88 -3.64 8.38
CA SER A 57 20.34 -3.70 8.32
C SER A 57 21.03 -2.91 9.42
N GLN A 58 20.35 -1.95 10.06
CA GLN A 58 20.93 -0.98 10.99
C GLN A 58 20.41 -1.20 12.42
N GLY A 59 21.07 -0.58 13.39
CA GLY A 59 20.65 -0.59 14.80
C GLY A 59 21.06 -1.84 15.58
N TRP A 60 21.86 -2.72 14.98
CA TRP A 60 22.41 -3.89 15.67
C TRP A 60 23.55 -3.49 16.59
N LEU A 61 23.59 -4.10 17.77
CA LEU A 61 24.73 -4.04 18.68
C LEU A 61 25.47 -5.39 18.68
N PHE A 62 26.80 -5.35 18.71
CA PHE A 62 27.66 -6.52 18.63
C PHE A 62 28.71 -6.52 19.74
N SER A 63 28.84 -7.67 20.41
CA SER A 63 29.92 -7.99 21.33
C SER A 63 30.65 -9.25 20.86
N LYS A 64 31.98 -9.20 20.76
CA LYS A 64 32.80 -10.36 20.34
C LYS A 64 33.09 -11.23 21.57
N GLY A 65 32.66 -12.49 21.52
CA GLY A 65 32.86 -13.47 22.57
C GLY A 65 31.56 -13.92 23.22
N GLU A 66 31.66 -14.77 24.22
CA GLU A 66 30.50 -15.28 24.94
C GLU A 66 29.95 -14.22 25.91
N VAL A 67 28.63 -14.05 25.92
CA VAL A 67 27.93 -13.17 26.86
C VAL A 67 26.84 -13.97 27.56
N LYS A 68 26.98 -14.19 28.86
CA LYS A 68 25.99 -14.89 29.67
C LYS A 68 24.71 -14.06 29.76
N GLY A 69 23.56 -14.66 29.42
CA GLY A 69 22.28 -13.94 29.40
C GLY A 69 22.15 -12.95 28.24
N GLY A 70 22.90 -13.14 27.15
CA GLY A 70 22.90 -12.31 25.93
C GLY A 70 21.51 -12.12 25.29
N GLU A 71 20.58 -13.02 25.58
CA GLU A 71 19.19 -13.01 25.11
C GLU A 71 18.25 -12.14 25.97
N THR A 72 18.70 -11.67 27.14
CA THR A 72 17.84 -10.98 28.09
C THR A 72 17.67 -9.51 27.67
N PRO A 73 16.44 -8.97 27.54
CA PRO A 73 16.22 -7.58 27.12
C PRO A 73 16.74 -6.51 28.09
N THR A 74 17.09 -6.90 29.32
CA THR A 74 17.60 -6.01 30.37
C THR A 74 19.12 -6.03 30.49
N LEU A 75 19.82 -6.66 29.53
CA LEU A 75 21.28 -6.72 29.53
C LEU A 75 21.89 -5.32 29.37
N ASP A 76 23.01 -5.06 30.05
CA ASP A 76 23.75 -3.81 29.86
C ASP A 76 24.60 -3.88 28.59
N GLU A 77 24.17 -3.15 27.56
CA GLU A 77 24.78 -3.15 26.24
C GLU A 77 25.69 -1.92 26.00
N ARG A 78 25.93 -1.06 27.00
CA ARG A 78 26.67 0.22 26.83
C ARG A 78 28.07 0.08 26.24
N GLY A 79 28.69 -1.09 26.35
CA GLY A 79 30.02 -1.39 25.80
C GLY A 79 30.01 -2.08 24.43
N TRP A 80 28.83 -2.36 23.87
CA TRP A 80 28.69 -3.08 22.60
C TRP A 80 28.93 -2.13 21.42
N LYS A 81 29.42 -2.68 20.31
CA LYS A 81 29.67 -1.91 19.10
C LYS A 81 28.42 -1.87 18.22
N SER A 82 28.01 -0.69 17.77
CA SER A 82 26.99 -0.58 16.74
C SER A 82 27.52 -1.09 15.40
N VAL A 83 26.74 -1.94 14.72
CA VAL A 83 27.09 -2.52 13.42
C VAL A 83 25.92 -2.44 12.43
N THR A 84 26.26 -2.57 11.14
CA THR A 84 25.29 -2.72 10.05
C THR A 84 25.47 -4.10 9.42
N VAL A 85 24.39 -4.86 9.26
CA VAL A 85 24.42 -6.21 8.66
C VAL A 85 24.21 -6.16 7.14
N PRO A 86 24.78 -7.12 6.36
CA PRO A 86 25.57 -8.26 6.80
C PRO A 86 26.94 -7.85 7.36
N HIS A 87 27.39 -8.57 8.39
CA HIS A 87 28.61 -8.24 9.11
C HIS A 87 29.40 -9.50 9.48
N ASP A 88 30.70 -9.51 9.18
CA ASP A 88 31.62 -10.59 9.50
C ASP A 88 32.62 -10.12 10.55
N TRP A 89 32.64 -10.79 11.70
CA TRP A 89 33.53 -10.47 12.80
C TRP A 89 34.96 -10.98 12.59
N SER A 90 35.14 -11.99 11.74
CA SER A 90 36.42 -12.70 11.56
C SER A 90 37.43 -11.89 10.75
N ILE A 91 36.96 -10.96 9.93
CA ILE A 91 37.79 -10.06 9.12
C ILE A 91 38.19 -8.78 9.86
N MET A 92 37.72 -8.59 11.09
CA MET A 92 38.14 -7.45 11.90
C MET A 92 39.55 -7.61 12.43
N ASP A 93 40.27 -6.50 12.51
CA ASP A 93 41.49 -6.42 13.30
C ASP A 93 41.22 -6.88 14.74
N GLN A 94 42.21 -7.57 15.29
CA GLN A 94 42.23 -7.98 16.67
C GLN A 94 42.35 -6.74 17.57
N ARG A 95 41.98 -6.89 18.85
CA ARG A 95 41.96 -5.78 19.81
C ARG A 95 43.34 -5.12 20.00
N ASP A 96 44.41 -5.88 19.78
CA ASP A 96 45.80 -5.42 19.85
C ASP A 96 46.29 -4.72 18.56
N GLY A 97 45.41 -4.53 17.57
CA GLY A 97 45.75 -3.91 16.29
C GLY A 97 46.44 -4.85 15.30
N ALA A 98 46.58 -6.14 15.63
CA ALA A 98 46.96 -7.13 14.64
C ALA A 98 45.84 -7.32 13.60
N GLY A 99 46.21 -7.51 12.33
CA GLY A 99 45.25 -7.87 11.30
C GLY A 99 44.47 -9.15 11.64
N PRO A 100 43.33 -9.41 10.99
CA PRO A 100 42.45 -10.55 11.28
C PRO A 100 43.14 -11.91 11.14
N PHE A 101 44.18 -12.00 10.31
CA PHE A 101 44.85 -13.24 9.95
C PHE A 101 46.23 -13.36 10.60
N ASP A 102 46.47 -14.47 11.29
CA ASP A 102 47.79 -14.82 11.78
C ASP A 102 48.69 -15.22 10.61
N ARG A 103 49.75 -14.43 10.37
CA ARG A 103 50.77 -14.72 9.34
C ARG A 103 51.56 -16.00 9.61
N ARG A 104 51.52 -16.52 10.85
CA ARG A 104 52.19 -17.76 11.26
C ARG A 104 51.26 -18.96 11.28
N ALA A 105 49.95 -18.76 11.09
CA ALA A 105 49.05 -19.88 10.89
C ALA A 105 49.52 -20.64 9.66
N THR A 106 49.81 -21.93 9.82
CA THR A 106 50.04 -22.83 8.69
C THR A 106 48.69 -23.00 8.00
N ALA A 107 48.34 -22.06 7.11
CA ALA A 107 47.22 -22.24 6.21
C ALA A 107 47.42 -23.58 5.49
N GLY A 108 46.36 -24.40 5.41
CA GLY A 108 46.42 -25.75 4.86
C GLY A 108 47.24 -25.80 3.57
N GLN A 109 48.36 -26.52 3.63
CA GLN A 109 49.16 -26.99 2.51
C GLN A 109 48.65 -28.36 2.09
#